data_AF-A0A9E3JV65-F1
#
_entry.id   AF-A0A9E3JV65-F1
#
_cell.length_a   1.000
_cell.length_b   1.000
_cell.length_c   1.000
_cell.angle_alpha   90.00
_cell.angle_beta   90.00
_cell.angle_gamma   90.00
#
_symmetry.space_group_name_H-M   'P 1'
#
loop_
_entity.id
_entity.type
_entity.pdbx_description
1 polymer ?
#
loop_
_entity_poly.entity_id
_entity_poly.type
_entity_poly.pdbx_seq_one_letter_code
_entity_poly.pdbx_strand_id
1 'polypeptide(L)'
;MQPLPAKLLSREVHAHLREAWAGPLKAAGWKRSKLSPSAWSLADGGDSVSFWVQIDKYGWWDGFGSELTVEFQYDAGAPSPLPGGLDDRARYLALLADDDVPAVLEANRRVRASLPPDPPVAIPGFDPYPKDLEAHDWTPAQWRQVDVWLRYYRPEHLQWIADFLLPRFGACARALRDRRRAALATS
;
A
#
# COMPACT_ATOMS: atom_id res chain seq x y z
N MET A 1 -18.05 21.61 -19.07
CA MET A 1 -17.75 20.29 -18.47
C MET A 1 -16.35 19.90 -18.87
N GLN A 2 -15.45 19.68 -17.91
CA GLN A 2 -14.18 19.01 -18.22
C GLN A 2 -14.45 17.52 -18.46
N PRO A 3 -13.77 16.88 -19.42
CA PRO A 3 -13.91 15.44 -19.63
C PRO A 3 -13.51 14.70 -18.35
N LEU A 4 -14.29 13.68 -17.97
CA LEU A 4 -13.93 12.78 -16.88
C LEU A 4 -12.57 12.14 -17.20
N PRO A 5 -11.62 12.09 -16.25
CA PRO A 5 -10.34 11.44 -16.50
C PRO A 5 -10.56 9.96 -16.79
N ALA A 6 -9.83 9.43 -17.77
CA ALA A 6 -9.89 8.01 -18.11
C ALA A 6 -9.48 7.16 -16.89
N LYS A 7 -10.21 6.06 -16.67
CA LYS A 7 -9.91 5.10 -15.60
C LYS A 7 -8.44 4.66 -15.66
N LEU A 8 -7.73 4.80 -14.54
CA LEU A 8 -6.38 4.25 -14.38
C LEU A 8 -6.45 2.73 -14.28
N LEU A 9 -5.80 2.06 -15.24
CA LEU A 9 -5.70 0.61 -15.27
C LEU A 9 -4.64 0.15 -14.26
N SER A 10 -4.83 -1.03 -13.64
CA SER A 10 -3.87 -1.59 -12.68
C SER A 10 -2.45 -1.69 -13.25
N ARG A 11 -2.32 -1.96 -14.55
CA ARG A 11 -1.02 -1.99 -15.24
C ARG A 11 -0.31 -0.63 -15.23
N GLU A 12 -1.07 0.46 -15.33
CA GLU A 12 -0.54 1.83 -15.35
C GLU A 12 -0.13 2.23 -13.94
N VAL A 13 -0.93 1.88 -12.93
CA VAL A 13 -0.60 2.06 -11.52
C VAL A 13 0.70 1.35 -11.17
N HIS A 14 0.81 0.06 -11.52
CA HIS A 14 2.05 -0.70 -11.28
C HIS A 14 3.25 -0.13 -12.04
N ALA A 15 3.08 0.28 -13.30
CA ALA A 15 4.17 0.87 -14.08
C ALA A 15 4.69 2.17 -13.45
N HIS A 16 3.77 3.05 -13.05
CA HIS A 16 4.08 4.33 -12.43
C HIS A 16 4.85 4.15 -11.11
N LEU A 17 4.32 3.36 -10.18
CA LEU A 17 4.96 3.11 -8.88
C LEU A 17 6.32 2.42 -9.06
N ARG A 18 6.40 1.47 -9.99
CA ARG A 18 7.65 0.78 -10.32
C ARG A 18 8.72 1.75 -10.80
N GLU A 19 8.36 2.71 -11.65
CA GLU A 19 9.28 3.72 -12.18
C GLU A 19 9.74 4.68 -11.08
N ALA A 20 8.80 5.19 -10.29
CA ALA A 20 9.09 6.10 -9.18
C ALA A 20 10.06 5.48 -8.15
N TRP A 21 9.90 4.19 -7.83
CA TRP A 21 10.75 3.52 -6.85
C TRP A 21 12.03 2.91 -7.41
N ALA A 22 12.18 2.79 -8.73
CA ALA A 22 13.21 1.93 -9.31
C ALA A 22 14.64 2.35 -8.95
N GLY A 23 14.96 3.63 -9.07
CA GLY A 23 16.29 4.15 -8.73
C GLY A 23 16.60 4.02 -7.24
N PRO A 24 15.78 4.63 -6.37
CA PRO A 24 15.98 4.61 -4.92
C PRO A 24 16.08 3.20 -4.33
N LEU A 25 15.22 2.25 -4.76
CA LEU A 25 15.24 0.90 -4.21
C LEU A 25 16.45 0.09 -4.64
N LYS A 26 16.88 0.22 -5.90
CA LYS A 26 18.13 -0.40 -6.35
C LYS A 26 19.33 0.14 -5.57
N ALA A 27 19.37 1.45 -5.33
CA ALA A 27 20.43 2.07 -4.53
C ALA A 27 20.44 1.53 -3.08
N ALA A 28 19.26 1.22 -2.53
CA ALA A 28 19.10 0.58 -1.23
C ALA A 28 19.26 -0.96 -1.24
N GLY A 29 19.69 -1.56 -2.35
CA GLY A 29 19.99 -2.99 -2.45
C GLY A 29 18.79 -3.90 -2.75
N TRP A 30 17.60 -3.33 -2.97
CA TRP A 30 16.43 -4.11 -3.37
C TRP A 30 16.57 -4.58 -4.82
N LYS A 31 16.10 -5.80 -5.06
CA LYS A 31 16.06 -6.44 -6.38
C LYS A 31 14.61 -6.58 -6.83
N ARG A 32 14.38 -6.35 -8.11
CA ARG A 32 13.05 -6.57 -8.71
C ARG A 32 12.79 -8.07 -8.81
N SER A 33 11.56 -8.48 -8.46
CA SER A 33 11.08 -9.81 -8.79
C SER A 33 10.88 -9.94 -10.30
N LYS A 34 11.16 -11.14 -10.82
CA LYS A 34 10.79 -11.52 -12.19
C LYS A 34 9.35 -12.02 -12.29
N LEU A 35 8.73 -12.33 -11.15
CA LEU A 35 7.45 -13.04 -11.07
C LEU A 35 6.26 -12.10 -10.87
N SER A 36 6.48 -10.89 -10.38
CA SER A 36 5.42 -9.89 -10.21
C SER A 36 5.93 -8.49 -10.59
N PRO A 37 5.14 -7.72 -11.37
CA PRO A 37 5.56 -6.41 -11.89
C PRO A 37 5.71 -5.34 -10.80
N SER A 38 5.11 -5.55 -9.63
CA SER A 38 5.16 -4.62 -8.49
C SER A 38 6.03 -5.13 -7.34
N ALA A 39 6.63 -6.33 -7.46
CA ALA A 39 7.31 -6.97 -6.36
C ALA A 39 8.82 -6.68 -6.33
N TRP A 40 9.32 -6.45 -5.12
CA TRP A 40 10.71 -6.19 -4.81
C TRP A 40 11.16 -7.07 -3.65
N SER A 41 12.44 -7.42 -3.60
CA SER A 41 13.01 -8.19 -2.50
C SER A 41 14.35 -7.64 -2.05
N LEU A 42 14.62 -7.75 -0.75
CA LEU A 42 15.87 -7.39 -0.11
C LEU A 42 16.38 -8.62 0.63
N ALA A 43 17.57 -9.09 0.23
CA ALA A 43 18.23 -10.21 0.89
C ALA A 43 18.63 -9.84 2.33
N ASP A 44 18.57 -10.82 3.23
CA ASP A 44 18.98 -10.71 4.63
C ASP A 44 19.68 -12.01 5.05
N GLY A 45 20.94 -12.18 4.64
CA GLY A 45 21.66 -13.44 4.82
C GLY A 45 21.02 -14.59 4.05
N GLY A 46 20.57 -15.63 4.76
CA GLY A 46 19.84 -16.76 4.18
C GLY A 46 18.35 -16.49 3.95
N ASP A 47 17.85 -15.37 4.47
CA ASP A 47 16.44 -14.98 4.43
C ASP A 47 16.22 -13.83 3.43
N SER A 48 14.97 -13.45 3.23
CA SER A 48 14.65 -12.23 2.48
C SER A 48 13.39 -11.54 3.00
N VAL A 49 13.30 -10.24 2.71
CA VAL A 49 12.06 -9.47 2.83
C VAL A 49 11.59 -9.10 1.44
N SER A 50 10.33 -9.38 1.13
CA SER A 50 9.69 -8.88 -0.08
C SER A 50 8.57 -7.89 0.21
N PHE A 51 8.25 -7.09 -0.80
CA PHE A 51 6.99 -6.38 -0.83
C PHE A 51 6.38 -6.38 -2.23
N TRP A 52 5.07 -6.17 -2.32
CA TRP A 52 4.36 -5.93 -3.58
C TRP A 52 3.18 -4.98 -3.37
N VAL A 53 2.72 -4.37 -4.45
CA VAL A 53 1.52 -3.53 -4.46
C VAL A 53 0.31 -4.40 -4.75
N GLN A 54 -0.72 -4.28 -3.91
CA GLN A 54 -2.06 -4.77 -4.19
C GLN A 54 -2.96 -3.59 -4.54
N ILE A 55 -3.83 -3.80 -5.53
CA ILE A 55 -4.80 -2.82 -6.00
C ILE A 55 -6.17 -3.46 -5.81
N ASP A 56 -7.15 -2.69 -5.35
CA ASP A 56 -8.52 -3.17 -5.26
C ASP A 56 -9.04 -3.48 -6.68
N LYS A 57 -9.36 -4.76 -6.91
CA LYS A 57 -9.83 -5.27 -8.19
C LYS A 57 -11.19 -4.70 -8.57
N TYR A 58 -12.04 -4.42 -7.58
CA TYR A 58 -13.42 -3.97 -7.77
C TYR A 58 -13.66 -2.53 -7.30
N GLY A 59 -12.62 -1.88 -6.77
CA GLY A 59 -12.72 -0.58 -6.09
C GLY A 59 -12.95 0.63 -7.00
N TRP A 60 -12.80 0.52 -8.32
CA TRP A 60 -12.88 1.71 -9.19
C TRP A 60 -14.31 2.21 -9.42
N TRP A 61 -14.60 3.45 -9.01
CA TRP A 61 -15.77 4.22 -9.47
C TRP A 61 -15.54 5.74 -9.39
N ASP A 62 -16.30 6.52 -10.16
CA ASP A 62 -15.94 7.92 -10.44
C ASP A 62 -15.91 8.86 -9.23
N GLY A 63 -16.73 8.64 -8.20
CA GLY A 63 -16.71 9.45 -6.97
C GLY A 63 -15.72 8.97 -5.91
N PHE A 64 -14.90 7.95 -6.20
CA PHE A 64 -13.92 7.38 -5.25
C PHE A 64 -12.56 7.08 -5.84
N GLY A 65 -12.48 6.93 -7.16
CA GLY A 65 -11.33 6.29 -7.77
C GLY A 65 -11.21 4.87 -7.28
N SER A 66 -10.00 4.44 -6.94
CA SER A 66 -9.71 3.10 -6.43
C SER A 66 -8.68 3.19 -5.32
N GLU A 67 -8.36 2.07 -4.69
CA GLU A 67 -7.44 2.01 -3.56
C GLU A 67 -6.31 1.01 -3.81
N LEU A 68 -5.17 1.24 -3.15
CA LEU A 68 -4.03 0.35 -3.17
C LEU A 68 -3.41 0.19 -1.77
N THR A 69 -2.71 -0.91 -1.57
CA THR A 69 -1.89 -1.15 -0.38
C THR A 69 -0.56 -1.78 -0.77
N VAL A 70 0.39 -1.78 0.16
CA VAL A 70 1.67 -2.49 0.01
C VAL A 70 1.73 -3.58 1.06
N GLU A 71 1.92 -4.82 0.61
CA GLU A 71 2.15 -5.96 1.50
C GLU A 71 3.64 -6.25 1.58
N PHE A 72 4.12 -6.52 2.79
CA PHE A 72 5.46 -7.03 3.05
C PHE A 72 5.38 -8.48 3.53
N GLN A 73 6.38 -9.28 3.18
CA GLN A 73 6.52 -10.69 3.58
C GLN A 73 7.96 -10.96 3.98
N TYR A 74 8.13 -11.77 5.03
CA TYR A 74 9.42 -12.31 5.42
C TYR A 74 9.51 -13.76 4.96
N ASP A 75 10.60 -14.11 4.31
CA ASP A 75 10.80 -15.41 3.70
C ASP A 75 12.06 -16.06 4.30
N ALA A 76 11.85 -16.94 5.28
CA ALA A 76 12.92 -17.66 5.96
C ALA A 76 13.54 -18.73 5.04
N GLY A 77 14.87 -18.77 4.95
CA GLY A 77 15.62 -19.74 4.15
C GLY A 77 15.43 -19.62 2.63
N ALA A 78 14.77 -18.56 2.16
CA ALA A 78 14.47 -18.35 0.76
C ALA A 78 15.12 -17.03 0.26
N PRO A 79 16.20 -17.12 -0.54
CA PRO A 79 16.89 -15.94 -1.07
C PRO A 79 16.12 -15.24 -2.20
N SER A 80 15.08 -15.90 -2.75
CA SER A 80 14.18 -15.34 -3.76
C SER A 80 12.73 -15.64 -3.37
N PRO A 81 12.02 -14.66 -2.80
CA PRO A 81 10.69 -14.89 -2.26
C PRO A 81 9.66 -15.04 -3.39
N LEU A 82 8.65 -15.86 -3.12
CA LEU A 82 7.45 -15.96 -3.93
C LEU A 82 6.39 -15.03 -3.31
N PRO A 83 5.99 -13.94 -4.00
CA PRO A 83 4.81 -13.19 -3.60
C PRO A 83 3.63 -14.15 -3.64
N GLY A 84 3.00 -14.48 -2.49
CA GLY A 84 1.91 -15.46 -2.50
C GLY A 84 1.76 -16.39 -1.29
N GLY A 85 2.81 -16.64 -0.50
CA GLY A 85 2.69 -17.41 0.77
C GLY A 85 2.01 -16.64 1.91
N LEU A 86 0.99 -17.19 2.57
CA LEU A 86 0.16 -16.45 3.55
C LEU A 86 0.89 -16.11 4.87
N ASP A 87 1.99 -16.80 5.15
CA ASP A 87 2.70 -16.69 6.42
C ASP A 87 3.63 -15.46 6.48
N ASP A 88 3.86 -14.97 7.71
CA ASP A 88 4.79 -13.87 8.03
C ASP A 88 4.59 -12.56 7.25
N ARG A 89 3.33 -12.26 6.90
CA ARG A 89 2.96 -11.01 6.20
C ARG A 89 2.56 -9.87 7.11
N ALA A 90 2.72 -8.66 6.61
CA ALA A 90 2.11 -7.47 7.16
C ALA A 90 1.88 -6.44 6.06
N ARG A 91 0.73 -5.77 6.08
CA ARG A 91 0.53 -4.57 5.26
C ARG A 91 1.34 -3.42 5.82
N TYR A 92 1.74 -2.50 4.94
CA TYR A 92 2.55 -1.35 5.29
C TYR A 92 1.98 -0.60 6.49
N LEU A 93 0.66 -0.47 6.57
CA LEU A 93 -0.04 0.21 7.66
C LEU A 93 0.30 -0.33 9.05
N ALA A 94 0.41 -1.66 9.17
CA ALA A 94 0.75 -2.32 10.43
C ALA A 94 2.24 -2.16 10.80
N LEU A 95 3.04 -1.65 9.86
CA LEU A 95 4.48 -1.43 9.99
C LEU A 95 4.84 0.07 10.04
N LEU A 96 3.86 0.96 9.87
CA LEU A 96 4.05 2.40 9.96
C LEU A 96 4.16 2.87 11.42
N ALA A 97 4.85 3.99 11.62
CA ALA A 97 4.84 4.67 12.90
C ALA A 97 3.49 5.38 13.12
N ASP A 98 3.11 5.61 14.39
CA ASP A 98 1.85 6.30 14.70
C ASP A 98 1.81 7.74 14.13
N ASP A 99 2.98 8.39 14.04
CA ASP A 99 3.11 9.73 13.45
C ASP A 99 2.84 9.75 11.94
N ASP A 100 2.85 8.60 11.27
CA ASP A 100 2.52 8.50 9.84
C ASP A 100 1.00 8.47 9.59
N VAL A 101 0.20 8.13 10.61
CA VAL A 101 -1.25 7.95 10.50
C VAL A 101 -1.98 9.22 10.05
N PRO A 102 -1.71 10.41 10.63
CA PRO A 102 -2.34 11.64 10.16
C PRO A 102 -2.04 11.93 8.69
N ALA A 103 -0.85 11.57 8.20
CA ALA A 103 -0.47 11.77 6.80
C ALA A 103 -1.22 10.82 5.84
N VAL A 104 -1.46 9.57 6.25
CA VAL A 104 -2.30 8.62 5.48
C VAL A 104 -3.75 9.12 5.40
N LEU A 105 -4.31 9.53 6.53
CA LEU A 105 -5.68 10.06 6.59
C LEU A 105 -5.84 11.32 5.74
N GLU A 106 -4.90 12.27 5.87
CA GLU A 106 -4.88 13.49 5.08
C GLU A 106 -4.78 13.21 3.57
N ALA A 107 -4.02 12.18 3.17
CA ALA A 107 -3.93 11.80 1.77
C ALA A 107 -5.25 11.30 1.20
N ASN A 108 -5.92 10.41 1.94
CA ASN A 108 -7.22 9.89 1.55
C ASN A 108 -8.27 11.02 1.46
N ARG A 109 -8.25 11.97 2.42
CA ARG A 109 -9.06 13.19 2.38
C ARG A 109 -8.80 14.05 1.14
N ARG A 110 -7.54 14.31 0.81
CA ARG A 110 -7.16 15.11 -0.37
C ARG A 110 -7.63 14.47 -1.66
N VAL A 111 -7.43 13.16 -1.79
CA VAL A 111 -7.91 12.43 -2.97
C VAL A 111 -9.42 12.53 -3.03
N ARG A 112 -10.15 12.22 -1.95
CA ARG A 112 -11.61 12.32 -1.85
C ARG A 112 -12.15 13.70 -2.24
N ALA A 113 -11.55 14.77 -1.73
CA ALA A 113 -11.93 16.15 -2.02
C ALA A 113 -11.73 16.54 -3.49
N SER A 114 -10.85 15.84 -4.22
CA SER A 114 -10.60 16.08 -5.64
C SER A 114 -11.54 15.34 -6.59
N LEU A 115 -12.41 14.47 -6.06
CA LEU A 115 -13.28 13.60 -6.85
C LEU A 115 -14.60 14.28 -7.19
N PRO A 116 -15.22 13.88 -8.31
CA PRO A 116 -16.63 14.14 -8.55
C PRO A 116 -17.50 13.76 -7.35
N PRO A 117 -18.64 14.45 -7.12
CA PRO A 117 -19.59 14.06 -6.09
C PRO A 117 -20.09 12.64 -6.31
N ASP A 118 -20.43 11.96 -5.21
CA ASP A 118 -20.97 10.61 -5.26
C ASP A 118 -22.23 10.54 -6.12
N PRO A 119 -22.42 9.47 -6.92
CA PRO A 119 -23.65 9.29 -7.66
C PRO A 119 -24.80 9.16 -6.66
N PRO A 120 -25.99 9.73 -6.97
CA PRO A 120 -27.12 9.78 -6.04
C PRO A 120 -27.74 8.41 -5.71
N VAL A 121 -27.27 7.32 -6.32
CA VAL A 121 -27.84 5.99 -6.15
C VAL A 121 -26.86 5.12 -5.38
N ALA A 122 -27.27 4.71 -4.18
CA ALA A 122 -26.65 3.61 -3.46
C ALA A 122 -26.77 2.34 -4.32
N ILE A 123 -25.63 1.81 -4.78
CA ILE A 123 -25.60 0.55 -5.53
C ILE A 123 -26.04 -0.57 -4.57
N PRO A 124 -27.14 -1.29 -4.81
CA PRO A 124 -27.60 -2.34 -3.91
C PRO A 124 -26.53 -3.43 -3.73
N GLY A 125 -26.21 -3.77 -2.48
CA GLY A 125 -25.14 -4.73 -2.13
C GLY A 125 -23.73 -4.13 -2.07
N PHE A 126 -23.58 -2.84 -2.39
CA PHE A 126 -22.36 -2.09 -2.10
C PHE A 126 -22.48 -1.55 -0.68
N ASP A 127 -21.77 -2.15 0.28
CA ASP A 127 -21.54 -1.51 1.57
C ASP A 127 -20.55 -0.36 1.34
N PRO A 128 -20.96 0.90 1.49
CA PRO A 128 -20.07 2.02 1.27
C PRO A 128 -19.04 2.21 2.41
N TYR A 129 -18.91 1.33 3.42
CA TYR A 129 -18.04 1.58 4.58
C TYR A 129 -16.68 0.86 4.60
N PRO A 130 -15.62 1.51 5.16
CA PRO A 130 -15.65 2.66 6.06
C PRO A 130 -15.20 3.96 5.38
N LYS A 131 -16.06 4.56 4.54
CA LYS A 131 -15.80 5.89 3.95
C LYS A 131 -15.73 7.03 4.96
N ASP A 132 -16.16 6.80 6.20
CA ASP A 132 -16.02 7.78 7.28
C ASP A 132 -14.72 7.62 8.07
N LEU A 133 -13.75 6.83 7.60
CA LEU A 133 -12.38 6.83 8.14
C LEU A 133 -11.82 8.24 8.27
N GLU A 134 -12.15 9.10 7.31
CA GLU A 134 -11.71 10.48 7.23
C GLU A 134 -12.48 11.43 8.14
N ALA A 135 -13.70 11.05 8.54
CA ALA A 135 -14.63 11.84 9.34
C ALA A 135 -14.57 11.52 10.85
N HIS A 136 -13.88 10.44 11.22
CA HIS A 136 -13.68 10.04 12.61
C HIS A 136 -12.28 10.44 13.11
N ASP A 137 -12.22 10.95 14.35
CA ASP A 137 -10.97 11.15 15.07
C ASP A 137 -10.50 9.82 15.67
N TRP A 138 -9.75 9.05 14.88
CA TRP A 138 -9.19 7.78 15.33
C TRP A 138 -8.01 7.98 16.27
N THR A 139 -8.02 7.25 17.39
CA THR A 139 -6.78 7.05 18.15
C THR A 139 -5.83 6.13 17.37
N PRO A 140 -4.50 6.21 17.57
CA PRO A 140 -3.55 5.32 16.92
C PRO A 140 -3.86 3.82 17.12
N ALA A 141 -4.37 3.45 18.30
CA ALA A 141 -4.75 2.08 18.61
C ALA A 141 -5.96 1.60 17.80
N GLN A 142 -6.96 2.45 17.59
CA GLN A 142 -8.14 2.10 16.78
C GLN A 142 -7.77 2.04 15.31
N TRP A 143 -6.99 3.01 14.82
CA TRP A 143 -6.52 3.06 13.44
C TRP A 143 -5.86 1.76 12.97
N ARG A 144 -5.00 1.17 13.82
CA ARG A 144 -4.28 -0.07 13.50
C ARG A 144 -5.21 -1.28 13.26
N GLN A 145 -6.49 -1.18 13.61
CA GLN A 145 -7.47 -2.25 13.45
C GLN A 145 -8.26 -2.14 12.14
N VAL A 146 -8.21 -1.00 11.43
CA VAL A 146 -9.14 -0.70 10.32
C VAL A 146 -8.58 -0.99 8.93
N ASP A 147 -7.32 -1.44 8.82
CA ASP A 147 -6.68 -1.83 7.56
C ASP A 147 -6.92 -0.83 6.40
N VAL A 148 -6.38 0.37 6.52
CA VAL A 148 -6.61 1.46 5.57
C VAL A 148 -5.73 1.38 4.34
N TRP A 149 -6.38 1.50 3.18
CA TRP A 149 -5.74 1.54 1.87
C TRP A 149 -5.59 2.99 1.38
N LEU A 150 -4.62 3.23 0.50
CA LEU A 150 -4.36 4.56 -0.09
C LEU A 150 -5.21 4.75 -1.34
N ARG A 151 -6.04 5.79 -1.34
CA ARG A 151 -6.90 6.13 -2.47
C ARG A 151 -6.12 6.83 -3.57
N TYR A 152 -6.51 6.57 -4.81
CA TYR A 152 -5.97 7.25 -5.98
C TYR A 152 -7.04 7.39 -7.08
N TYR A 153 -6.85 8.36 -7.97
CA TYR A 153 -7.76 8.63 -9.08
C TYR A 153 -7.03 9.15 -10.32
N ARG A 154 -5.97 9.94 -10.12
CA ARG A 154 -5.16 10.50 -11.20
C ARG A 154 -3.68 10.20 -10.98
N PRO A 155 -2.82 10.27 -12.01
CA PRO A 155 -1.40 9.96 -11.91
C PRO A 155 -0.68 10.74 -10.80
N GLU A 156 -1.09 11.99 -10.53
CA GLU A 156 -0.48 12.82 -9.50
C GLU A 156 -0.64 12.23 -8.09
N HIS A 157 -1.76 11.53 -7.84
CA HIS A 157 -1.99 10.83 -6.57
C HIS A 157 -1.00 9.67 -6.42
N LEU A 158 -0.66 8.97 -7.51
CA LEU A 158 0.30 7.87 -7.49
C LEU A 158 1.71 8.35 -7.20
N GLN A 159 2.11 9.50 -7.75
CA GLN A 159 3.42 10.10 -7.45
C GLN A 159 3.51 10.46 -5.96
N TRP A 160 2.48 11.11 -5.41
CA TRP A 160 2.45 11.42 -3.98
C TRP A 160 2.52 10.14 -3.11
N ILE A 161 1.74 9.10 -3.46
CA ILE A 161 1.78 7.81 -2.76
C ILE A 161 3.19 7.23 -2.81
N ALA A 162 3.84 7.30 -3.98
CA ALA A 162 5.19 6.80 -4.16
C ALA A 162 6.19 7.52 -3.25
N ASP A 163 6.13 8.86 -3.20
CA ASP A 163 6.99 9.70 -2.37
C ASP A 163 6.72 9.51 -0.87
N PHE A 164 5.47 9.28 -0.49
CA PHE A 164 5.08 8.97 0.87
C PHE A 164 5.62 7.61 1.32
N LEU A 165 5.44 6.55 0.53
CA LEU A 165 5.79 5.20 0.95
C LEU A 165 7.30 4.94 0.91
N LEU A 166 8.02 5.51 -0.05
CA LEU A 166 9.41 5.18 -0.32
C LEU A 166 10.35 5.35 0.89
N PRO A 167 10.34 6.47 1.64
CA PRO A 167 11.19 6.64 2.82
C PRO A 167 10.93 5.60 3.92
N ARG A 168 9.73 5.00 3.92
CA ARG A 168 9.25 4.08 4.96
C ARG A 168 9.59 2.63 4.69
N PHE A 169 9.88 2.24 3.45
CA PHE A 169 10.16 0.84 3.10
C PHE A 169 11.30 0.22 3.91
N GLY A 170 12.36 0.98 4.20
CA GLY A 170 13.45 0.52 5.05
C GLY A 170 13.01 0.25 6.49
N ALA A 171 12.15 1.11 7.05
CA ALA A 171 11.59 0.92 8.39
C ALA A 171 10.63 -0.26 8.43
N CYS A 172 9.73 -0.39 7.45
CA CYS A 172 8.80 -1.51 7.34
C CYS A 172 9.54 -2.85 7.25
N ALA A 173 10.58 -2.93 6.40
CA ALA A 173 11.39 -4.13 6.28
C ALA A 173 12.08 -4.51 7.59
N ARG A 174 12.61 -3.54 8.34
CA ARG A 174 13.21 -3.78 9.66
C ARG A 174 12.17 -4.25 10.68
N ALA A 175 11.04 -3.56 10.78
CA ALA A 175 9.96 -3.92 11.71
C ALA A 175 9.46 -5.35 11.48
N LEU A 176 9.36 -5.77 10.21
CA LEU A 176 8.95 -7.13 9.89
C LEU A 176 10.00 -8.18 10.32
N ARG A 177 11.28 -7.90 10.13
CA ARG A 177 12.40 -8.76 10.57
C ARG A 177 12.41 -8.90 12.09
N ASP A 178 12.30 -7.77 12.80
CA ASP A 178 12.34 -7.76 14.26
C ASP A 178 11.15 -8.53 14.85
N ARG A 179 9.95 -8.39 14.25
CA ARG A 179 8.77 -9.19 14.60
C ARG A 179 9.04 -10.69 14.44
N ARG A 180 9.65 -11.11 13.33
CA ARG A 180 9.96 -12.53 13.10
C ARG A 180 10.99 -13.07 14.09
N ARG A 181 12.06 -12.31 14.36
CA ARG A 181 13.09 -12.68 15.33
C ARG A 181 12.50 -12.83 16.74
N ALA A 182 11.61 -11.92 17.14
CA ALA A 182 10.93 -12.00 18.43
C ALA A 182 10.07 -13.27 18.53
N ALA A 183 9.30 -13.61 17.50
CA ALA A 183 8.47 -14.83 17.49
C ALA A 183 9.30 -16.12 17.61
N LEU A 184 10.47 -16.17 16.95
CA LEU A 184 11.39 -17.31 17.04
C LEU A 184 12.08 -17.42 18.42
N ALA A 185 12.32 -16.30 19.10
CA ALA A 185 12.92 -16.31 20.43
C ALA A 185 11.95 -16.80 21.53
N THR A 186 10.64 -16.76 21.25
CA THR A 186 9.57 -17.19 22.16
C THR A 186 9.05 -18.61 21.89
N SER A 187 9.56 -19.27 20.84
CA SER A 187 9.19 -20.64 20.44
C SER A 187 10.22 -21.65 20.94
#